data_AF-A0A1G2HJ33-F1
#
_entry.id   AF-A0A1G2HJ33-F1
#
_cell.length_a   1.000
_cell.length_b   1.000
_cell.length_c   1.000
_cell.angle_alpha   90.00
_cell.angle_beta   90.00
_cell.angle_gamma   90.00
#
_symmetry.space_group_name_H-M   'P 1'
#
loop_
_entity.id
_entity.type
_entity.pdbx_description
1 polymer ?
#
loop_
_entity_poly.entity_id
_entity_poly.type
_entity_poly.pdbx_seq_one_letter_code
_entity_poly.pdbx_strand_id
1 'polypeptide(L)'
;MKFNKPQLTIKILVVVVLILLAVIVYGFAIRPAFNSYVIQKQIEAKDLVLGSIISQVGQNGYVELINGNESLILIPYKLPQTAEQETENQQEAPDSQM
;
A
#
# COMPACT_ATOMS: atom_id res chain seq x y z
N MET A 1 -8.04 -36.35 -48.44
CA MET A 1 -7.77 -34.94 -48.77
C MET A 1 -6.30 -34.80 -49.13
N LYS A 2 -5.97 -34.48 -50.38
CA LYS A 2 -4.58 -34.20 -50.78
C LYS A 2 -4.22 -32.84 -50.20
N PHE A 3 -3.44 -32.83 -49.12
CA PHE A 3 -2.96 -31.57 -48.54
C PHE A 3 -1.96 -30.94 -49.51
N ASN A 4 -2.33 -29.82 -50.10
CA ASN A 4 -1.39 -29.00 -50.83
C ASN A 4 -0.38 -28.45 -49.83
N LYS A 5 0.90 -28.82 -49.97
CA LYS A 5 2.00 -28.39 -49.10
C LYS A 5 1.96 -26.90 -48.72
N PRO A 6 1.71 -25.93 -49.65
CA PRO A 6 1.62 -24.53 -49.29
C PRO A 6 0.40 -24.18 -48.42
N GLN A 7 -0.74 -24.86 -48.60
CA GLN A 7 -1.94 -24.64 -47.79
C GLN A 7 -1.76 -25.15 -46.36
N LEU A 8 -1.01 -26.25 -46.18
CA LEU A 8 -0.68 -26.78 -44.86
C LEU A 8 0.24 -25.80 -44.10
N THR A 9 1.26 -25.26 -44.76
CA THR A 9 2.18 -24.26 -44.18
C THR A 9 1.44 -23.00 -43.73
N ILE A 10 0.57 -22.46 -44.59
CA ILE A 10 -0.24 -21.26 -44.26
C ILE A 10 -1.16 -21.55 -43.07
N LYS A 11 -1.80 -22.71 -43.04
CA LYS A 11 -2.71 -23.08 -41.94
C LYS A 11 -1.99 -23.19 -40.59
N ILE A 12 -0.79 -23.78 -40.58
CA ILE A 12 0.06 -23.84 -39.37
C ILE A 12 0.49 -22.44 -38.93
N LEU A 13 0.90 -21.58 -39.87
CA LEU A 13 1.31 -20.22 -39.55
C LEU A 13 0.17 -19.44 -38.86
N VAL A 14 -1.06 -19.54 -39.37
CA VAL A 14 -2.24 -18.89 -38.77
C VAL A 14 -2.51 -19.40 -37.35
N VAL A 15 -2.38 -20.70 -37.11
CA VAL A 15 -2.57 -21.29 -35.77
C VAL A 15 -1.50 -20.78 -34.80
N VAL A 16 -0.24 -20.71 -35.23
CA VAL A 16 0.86 -20.18 -34.39
C VAL A 16 0.60 -18.72 -34.02
N VAL A 17 0.17 -17.89 -34.99
CA VAL A 17 -0.16 -16.48 -34.74
C VAL A 17 -1.32 -16.34 -33.75
N LEU A 18 -2.37 -17.17 -33.88
CA LEU A 18 -3.50 -17.18 -32.93
C LEU A 18 -3.07 -17.56 -31.51
N ILE A 19 -2.20 -18.57 -31.36
CA ILE A 19 -1.67 -18.96 -30.06
C ILE A 19 -0.83 -17.83 -29.46
N LEU A 20 0.00 -17.17 -30.26
CA LEU A 20 0.82 -16.04 -29.82
C LEU A 20 -0.06 -14.89 -29.30
N LEU A 21 -1.12 -14.55 -30.04
CA LEU A 21 -2.11 -13.54 -29.65
C LEU A 21 -2.80 -13.91 -28.32
N ALA A 22 -3.19 -15.18 -28.15
CA ALA A 22 -3.82 -15.65 -26.92
C ALA A 22 -2.89 -15.50 -25.70
N VAL A 23 -1.59 -15.78 -25.84
CA VAL A 23 -0.61 -15.61 -24.77
C VAL A 23 -0.46 -14.13 -24.37
N ILE A 24 -0.40 -13.22 -25.36
CA ILE A 24 -0.30 -11.78 -25.10
C ILE A 24 -1.54 -11.29 -24.33
N VAL A 25 -2.74 -11.65 -24.79
CA VAL A 25 -4.00 -11.27 -24.12
C VAL A 25 -4.07 -11.84 -22.70
N TYR A 26 -3.68 -13.10 -22.51
CA TYR A 26 -3.66 -13.73 -21.19
C TYR A 26 -2.69 -13.01 -20.24
N GLY A 27 -1.47 -12.71 -20.70
CA GLY A 27 -0.45 -12.02 -19.92
C GLY A 27 -0.87 -10.60 -19.52
N PHE A 28 -1.49 -9.87 -20.43
CA PHE A 28 -1.81 -8.45 -20.23
C PHE A 28 -3.18 -8.16 -19.63
N ALA A 29 -4.21 -8.99 -19.88
CA ALA A 29 -5.55 -8.71 -19.37
C ALA A 29 -5.87 -9.52 -18.10
N ILE A 30 -5.52 -10.80 -18.09
CA ILE A 30 -5.95 -11.72 -17.04
C ILE A 30 -5.04 -11.59 -15.81
N ARG A 31 -3.72 -11.54 -16.02
CA ARG A 31 -2.75 -11.43 -14.92
C ARG A 31 -2.91 -10.18 -14.03
N PRO A 32 -3.08 -8.95 -14.57
CA PRO A 32 -3.28 -7.77 -13.71
C PRO A 32 -4.64 -7.74 -13.02
N ALA A 33 -5.69 -8.32 -13.63
CA ALA A 33 -7.02 -8.37 -13.01
C ALA A 33 -7.02 -9.16 -11.69
N PHE A 34 -6.32 -10.29 -11.63
CA PHE A 34 -6.16 -11.07 -10.40
C PHE A 34 -5.30 -10.36 -9.35
N ASN A 35 -4.22 -9.69 -9.76
CA ASN A 35 -3.39 -8.90 -8.84
C ASN A 35 -4.17 -7.73 -8.23
N SER A 36 -5.02 -7.05 -9.01
CA SER A 36 -5.82 -5.93 -8.52
C SER A 36 -6.83 -6.36 -7.47
N TYR A 37 -7.49 -7.51 -7.65
CA TYR A 37 -8.46 -8.04 -6.69
C TYR A 37 -7.82 -8.37 -5.33
N VAL A 38 -6.67 -9.04 -5.36
CA VAL A 38 -5.94 -9.42 -4.14
C VAL A 38 -5.39 -8.18 -3.42
N ILE A 39 -4.88 -7.19 -4.16
CA ILE A 39 -4.39 -5.93 -3.58
C ILE A 39 -5.53 -5.14 -2.94
N GLN A 40 -6.68 -5.01 -3.62
CA GLN A 40 -7.85 -4.33 -3.05
C GLN A 40 -8.32 -4.99 -1.76
N LYS A 41 -8.40 -6.33 -1.75
CA LYS A 41 -8.79 -7.06 -0.53
C LYS A 41 -7.80 -6.92 0.61
N GLN A 42 -6.49 -6.81 0.31
CA GLN A 42 -5.50 -6.51 1.33
C GLN A 42 -5.61 -5.08 1.87
N ILE A 43 -5.95 -4.10 1.03
CA ILE A 43 -6.15 -2.71 1.47
C ILE A 43 -7.41 -2.63 2.36
N GLU A 44 -8.52 -3.22 1.93
CA GLU A 44 -9.77 -3.24 2.70
C GLU A 44 -9.59 -3.92 4.07
N ALA A 45 -8.85 -5.02 4.12
CA ALA A 45 -8.52 -5.68 5.38
C ALA A 45 -7.60 -4.83 6.27
N LYS A 46 -6.63 -4.12 5.70
CA LYS A 46 -5.74 -3.23 6.45
C LYS A 46 -6.51 -2.08 7.10
N ASP A 47 -7.40 -1.42 6.35
CA ASP A 47 -8.17 -0.29 6.86
C ASP A 47 -9.08 -0.71 8.03
N LEU A 48 -9.71 -1.88 7.92
CA LEU A 48 -10.56 -2.43 8.99
C LEU A 48 -9.74 -2.77 10.24
N VAL A 49 -8.57 -3.39 10.08
CA VAL A 49 -7.68 -3.75 11.20
C VAL A 49 -7.12 -2.51 11.88
N LEU A 50 -6.62 -1.52 11.11
CA LEU A 50 -6.15 -0.26 11.67
C LEU A 50 -7.26 0.49 12.42
N GLY A 51 -8.46 0.56 11.84
CA GLY A 51 -9.61 1.18 12.48
C GLY A 51 -9.97 0.51 13.81
N SER A 52 -9.94 -0.83 13.85
CA SER A 52 -10.17 -1.60 15.08
C SER A 52 -9.09 -1.35 16.13
N ILE A 53 -7.82 -1.32 15.73
CA ILE A 53 -6.68 -1.02 16.62
C ILE A 53 -6.83 0.39 17.22
N ILE A 54 -7.08 1.40 16.39
CA ILE A 54 -7.24 2.79 16.85
C ILE A 54 -8.44 2.92 17.80
N SER A 55 -9.55 2.25 17.48
CA SER A 55 -10.75 2.25 18.33
C SER A 55 -10.49 1.60 19.69
N GLN A 56 -9.82 0.45 19.72
CA GLN A 56 -9.46 -0.25 20.95
C GLN A 56 -8.47 0.57 21.80
N VAL A 57 -7.46 1.18 21.16
CA VAL A 57 -6.53 2.08 21.85
C VAL A 57 -7.25 3.32 22.40
N GLY A 58 -8.20 3.88 21.66
CA GLY A 58 -9.00 5.03 22.11
C GLY A 58 -9.91 4.71 23.31
N GLN A 59 -10.47 3.50 23.35
CA GLN A 59 -11.39 3.07 24.42
C GLN A 59 -10.65 2.55 25.66
N ASN A 60 -9.63 1.73 25.47
CA ASN A 60 -8.96 1.00 26.55
C ASN A 60 -7.59 1.60 26.93
N GLY A 61 -7.10 2.57 26.16
CA GLY A 61 -5.76 3.17 26.34
C GLY A 61 -4.62 2.29 25.83
N TYR A 62 -4.90 1.07 25.38
CA TYR A 62 -3.94 0.15 24.78
C TYR A 62 -4.67 -0.87 23.89
N VAL A 63 -3.92 -1.57 23.03
CA VAL A 63 -4.39 -2.78 22.36
C VAL A 63 -3.34 -3.87 22.49
N GLU A 64 -3.79 -5.11 22.63
CA GLU A 64 -2.94 -6.30 22.67
C GLU A 64 -3.05 -7.04 21.34
N LEU A 65 -1.93 -7.18 20.63
CA LEU A 65 -1.83 -7.97 19.41
C LEU A 65 -1.17 -9.31 19.75
N ILE A 66 -1.94 -10.39 19.61
CA ILE A 66 -1.46 -11.75 19.84
C ILE A 66 -0.93 -12.31 18.50
N ASN A 67 0.36 -12.67 18.46
CA ASN A 67 1.00 -13.34 17.33
C ASN A 67 1.55 -14.69 17.76
N GLY A 68 0.71 -15.73 17.68
CA GLY A 68 1.04 -17.08 18.14
C GLY A 68 1.22 -17.13 19.66
N ASN A 69 2.47 -17.23 20.12
CA ASN A 69 2.86 -17.27 21.54
C ASN A 69 3.38 -15.92 22.06
N GLU A 70 3.52 -14.92 21.20
CA GLU A 70 4.00 -13.59 21.56
C GLU A 70 2.82 -12.61 21.64
N SER A 71 2.87 -11.73 22.63
CA SER A 71 1.91 -10.65 22.80
C SER A 71 2.62 -9.31 22.67
N LEU A 72 2.11 -8.44 21.80
CA LEU A 72 2.59 -7.09 21.60
C LEU A 72 1.54 -6.09 22.08
N ILE A 73 1.89 -5.32 23.10
CA ILE A 73 1.03 -4.27 23.64
C ILE A 73 1.39 -2.94 22.97
N LEU A 74 0.41 -2.33 22.32
CA LEU A 74 0.52 -1.02 21.70
C LEU A 74 -0.18 0.03 22.57
N ILE A 75 0.50 1.15 22.82
CA ILE A 75 -0.01 2.29 23.58
C ILE A 75 0.05 3.57 22.73
N PRO A 76 -0.84 4.55 22.96
CA PRO A 76 -0.84 5.80 22.23
C PRO A 76 0.36 6.64 22.67
N TYR A 77 1.22 6.99 21.71
CA TYR A 77 2.35 7.90 21.95
C TYR A 77 1.89 9.36 21.85
N LYS A 78 2.16 10.15 22.89
CA LYS A 78 1.95 11.60 22.89
C LYS A 78 3.27 12.29 22.57
N LEU A 79 3.32 13.09 21.51
CA LEU A 79 4.50 13.91 21.24
C LEU A 79 4.68 14.94 22.37
N PRO A 80 5.91 15.13 22.88
CA PRO A 80 6.19 16.26 23.77
C PRO A 80 5.96 17.56 23.00
N GLN A 81 5.08 18.42 23.50
CA GLN A 81 4.91 19.77 22.98
C GLN A 81 6.19 20.55 23.32
N THR A 82 7.03 20.82 22.31
CA THR A 82 8.13 21.78 22.45
C THR A 82 7.50 23.14 22.75
N ALA A 83 7.72 23.65 23.96
CA ALA A 83 7.40 25.04 24.26
C ALA A 83 8.37 25.93 23.47
N GLU A 84 7.93 26.46 22.34
CA GLU A 84 8.51 27.69 21.77
C GLU A 84 8.26 28.82 22.76
N GLN A 85 9.20 29.06 23.66
CA GLN A 85 9.23 30.28 24.46
C GLN A 85 9.84 31.40 23.63
N GLU A 86 8.98 32.30 23.17
CA GLU A 86 9.31 33.68 22.87
C GLU A 86 10.20 34.26 23.97
N THR A 87 11.45 34.61 23.65
CA THR A 87 12.23 35.55 24.46
C THR A 87 13.11 36.36 23.52
N GLU A 88 12.49 37.19 22.69
CA GLU A 88 13.17 38.29 22.01
C GLU A 88 12.33 39.55 22.22
N ASN A 89 12.49 40.17 23.39
CA ASN A 89 12.32 41.61 23.62
C ASN A 89 12.59 41.94 25.09
N GLN A 90 13.84 42.30 25.38
CA GLN A 90 14.22 43.32 26.38
C GLN A 90 15.75 43.40 26.47
N GLN A 91 16.36 44.19 25.59
CA GLN A 91 17.65 44.83 25.88
C GLN A 91 17.82 46.06 24.98
N GLU A 92 16.89 47.02 25.05
CA GLU A 92 17.18 48.40 24.68
C GLU A 92 17.70 49.10 25.94
N ALA A 93 18.97 49.50 25.88
CA ALA A 93 19.74 50.01 26.99
C ALA A 93 19.19 51.35 27.52
N PRO A 94 19.24 51.61 28.85
CA PRO A 94 18.97 52.94 29.35
C PRO A 94 20.10 53.88 28.93
N ASP A 95 19.70 54.86 28.12
CA ASP A 95 20.29 56.18 28.00
C ASP A 95 20.78 56.66 29.38
N SER A 96 22.05 57.03 29.47
CA SER A 96 22.54 57.91 30.53
C SER A 96 23.55 58.85 29.91
N GLN A 97 22.95 59.86 29.30
CA GLN A 97 23.49 61.17 29.04
C GLN A 97 23.99 61.81 30.36
N MET A 98 25.14 62.48 30.25
CA MET A 98 25.65 63.61 31.06
C MET A 98 25.94 63.41 32.55
#